data_AF-A0A957DT58-F1
#
_entry.id   AF-A0A957DT58-F1
#
_cell.length_a   1.000
_cell.length_b   1.000
_cell.length_c   1.000
_cell.angle_alpha   90.00
_cell.angle_beta   90.00
_cell.angle_gamma   90.00
#
_symmetry.space_group_name_H-M   'P 1'
#
loop_
_entity.id
_entity.type
_entity.pdbx_description
1 polymer ?
#
loop_
_entity_poly.entity_id
_entity_poly.type
_entity_poly.pdbx_seq_one_letter_code
_entity_poly.pdbx_strand_id
1 'polypeptide(L)'
;MSKYIATRAIRGANALVHEADVMLKQALADKGPDTAVAFPNTAYYLPLIYGMTGQKVEKLADLQPALTHAHELLHPLPSSQHWTPYLGETLDSGMATLIAAEVVEAIRFVYGTQPEQMPGFALAGGTAYSNNGNGLVGHLNGPIDDIQLRSWGIALVDGRMPGFAAIVGCAKSNEVAVKLVRELQRRNILTFLSGNVNG
;
A
#
# COMPACT_ATOMS: atom_id res chain seq x y z
N MET A 1 -13.18 21.20 0.65
CA MET A 1 -12.84 20.13 1.61
C MET A 1 -13.22 20.60 3.00
N SER A 2 -13.90 19.78 3.82
CA SER A 2 -14.35 20.22 5.15
C SER A 2 -13.22 20.12 6.17
N LYS A 3 -13.21 21.02 7.16
CA LYS A 3 -12.28 20.98 8.29
C LYS A 3 -12.31 19.64 9.03
N TYR A 4 -13.50 19.05 9.16
CA TYR A 4 -13.68 17.72 9.76
C TYR A 4 -12.88 16.65 9.01
N ILE A 5 -12.96 16.62 7.67
CA ILE A 5 -12.24 15.65 6.84
C ILE A 5 -10.73 15.88 6.94
N ALA A 6 -10.28 17.14 6.78
CA ALA A 6 -8.85 17.49 6.88
C ALA A 6 -8.25 17.09 8.24
N THR A 7 -8.95 17.38 9.33
CA THR A 7 -8.53 17.00 10.70
C THR A 7 -8.36 15.49 10.83
N ARG A 8 -9.30 14.70 10.28
CA ARG A 8 -9.23 13.24 10.34
C ARG A 8 -8.10 12.67 9.50
N ALA A 9 -7.88 13.22 8.29
CA ALA A 9 -6.80 12.80 7.40
C ALA A 9 -5.43 13.09 8.01
N ILE A 10 -5.19 14.32 8.47
CA ILE A 10 -3.93 14.74 9.09
C ILE A 10 -3.64 13.89 10.34
N ARG A 11 -4.65 13.63 11.18
CA ARG A 11 -4.49 12.77 12.35
C ARG A 11 -4.14 11.33 11.99
N GLY A 12 -4.74 10.78 10.93
CA GLY A 12 -4.44 9.44 10.43
C GLY A 12 -3.01 9.34 9.90
N ALA A 13 -2.57 10.34 9.14
CA ALA A 13 -1.20 10.41 8.62
C ALA A 13 -0.16 10.44 9.75
N ASN A 14 -0.37 11.31 10.75
CA ASN A 14 0.50 11.37 11.93
C ASN A 14 0.58 10.02 12.66
N ALA A 15 -0.55 9.32 12.81
CA ALA A 15 -0.59 8.02 13.48
C ALA A 15 0.20 6.96 12.72
N LEU A 16 0.02 6.85 11.40
CA LEU A 16 0.69 5.83 10.59
C LEU A 16 2.19 6.12 10.43
N VAL A 17 2.60 7.38 10.25
CA VAL A 17 4.02 7.76 10.22
C VAL A 17 4.69 7.41 11.55
N HIS A 18 4.02 7.66 12.67
CA HIS A 18 4.52 7.28 13.98
C HIS A 18 4.63 5.76 14.16
N GLU A 19 3.64 4.99 13.69
CA GLU A 19 3.70 3.52 13.68
C GLU A 19 4.91 3.03 12.87
N ALA A 20 5.14 3.61 11.69
CA ALA A 20 6.27 3.29 10.83
C ALA A 20 7.62 3.62 11.51
N ASP A 21 7.74 4.73 12.24
CA ASP A 21 8.94 5.06 13.03
C ASP A 21 9.24 3.99 14.07
N VAL A 22 8.21 3.57 14.81
CA VAL A 22 8.35 2.55 15.87
C VAL A 22 8.78 1.22 15.25
N MET A 23 8.14 0.82 14.16
CA MET A 23 8.48 -0.40 13.43
C MET A 23 9.90 -0.36 12.85
N LEU A 24 10.32 0.78 12.28
CA LEU A 24 11.65 0.91 11.70
C LEU A 24 12.73 0.83 12.80
N LYS A 25 12.54 1.53 13.92
CA LYS A 25 13.47 1.46 15.06
C LYS A 25 13.63 0.03 15.57
N GLN A 26 12.52 -0.70 15.69
CA GLN A 26 12.55 -2.11 16.10
C GLN A 26 13.27 -2.97 15.05
N ALA A 27 12.97 -2.81 13.76
CA ALA A 27 13.61 -3.54 12.68
C ALA A 27 15.12 -3.30 12.61
N LEU A 28 15.55 -2.05 12.79
CA LEU A 28 16.98 -1.70 12.85
C LEU A 28 17.68 -2.36 14.05
N ALA A 29 17.02 -2.47 15.20
CA ALA A 29 17.56 -3.14 16.37
C ALA A 29 17.64 -4.67 16.20
N ASP A 30 16.60 -5.28 15.63
CA ASP A 30 16.48 -6.75 15.55
C ASP A 30 17.23 -7.36 14.38
N LYS A 31 17.23 -6.70 13.22
CA LYS A 31 17.79 -7.21 11.96
C LYS A 31 19.08 -6.49 11.55
N GLY A 32 19.32 -5.31 12.09
CA GLY A 32 20.48 -4.49 11.75
C GLY A 32 20.28 -3.69 10.44
N PRO A 33 21.05 -2.59 10.29
CA PRO A 33 20.86 -1.60 9.22
C PRO A 33 21.09 -2.13 7.80
N ASP A 34 21.93 -3.15 7.64
CA ASP A 34 22.33 -3.70 6.34
C ASP A 34 21.44 -4.85 5.84
N THR A 35 20.35 -5.14 6.55
CA THR A 35 19.36 -6.13 6.07
C THR A 35 18.72 -5.64 4.78
N ALA A 36 18.75 -6.50 3.75
CA ALA A 36 18.19 -6.21 2.44
C ALA A 36 16.67 -6.02 2.50
N VAL A 37 16.18 -5.03 1.75
CA VAL A 37 14.77 -4.68 1.60
C VAL A 37 14.44 -4.75 0.11
N ALA A 38 13.51 -5.60 -0.28
CA ALA A 38 13.05 -5.71 -1.65
C ALA A 38 11.64 -6.32 -1.71
N PHE A 39 10.83 -5.83 -2.65
CA PHE A 39 9.64 -6.55 -3.10
C PHE A 39 10.01 -7.56 -4.19
N PRO A 40 9.25 -8.65 -4.35
CA PRO A 40 9.57 -9.68 -5.32
C PRO A 40 9.36 -9.17 -6.75
N ASN A 41 10.25 -9.59 -7.65
CA ASN A 41 10.11 -9.44 -9.10
C ASN A 41 9.86 -7.98 -9.55
N THR A 42 10.48 -7.01 -8.88
CA THR A 42 10.47 -5.60 -9.28
C THR A 42 11.88 -5.07 -9.54
N ALA A 43 12.02 -4.24 -10.58
CA ALA A 43 13.24 -3.49 -10.87
C ALA A 43 13.23 -2.08 -10.26
N TYR A 44 12.20 -1.72 -9.49
CA TYR A 44 11.93 -0.36 -9.03
C TYR A 44 12.07 -0.16 -7.52
N TYR A 45 12.93 -0.93 -6.86
CA TYR A 45 13.17 -0.84 -5.41
C TYR A 45 11.86 -0.96 -4.61
N LEU A 46 11.54 0.07 -3.81
CA LEU A 46 10.21 0.32 -3.28
C LEU A 46 9.50 1.31 -4.23
N PRO A 47 8.54 0.83 -5.05
CA PRO A 47 8.05 1.59 -6.21
C PRO A 47 7.42 2.95 -5.89
N LEU A 48 6.72 3.08 -4.76
CA LEU A 48 6.06 4.34 -4.41
C LEU A 48 7.08 5.39 -3.93
N ILE A 49 7.97 5.02 -3.02
CA ILE A 49 9.07 5.89 -2.55
C ILE A 49 9.96 6.28 -3.73
N TYR A 50 10.37 5.32 -4.55
CA TYR A 50 11.21 5.59 -5.71
C TYR A 50 10.49 6.49 -6.73
N GLY A 51 9.22 6.23 -7.02
CA GLY A 51 8.43 7.02 -7.97
C GLY A 51 8.18 8.46 -7.52
N MET A 52 8.02 8.70 -6.22
CA MET A 52 7.71 10.03 -5.68
C MET A 52 8.95 10.85 -5.32
N THR A 53 10.04 10.20 -4.91
CA THR A 53 11.22 10.89 -4.34
C THR A 53 12.52 10.62 -5.09
N GLY A 54 12.56 9.59 -5.95
CA GLY A 54 13.79 9.09 -6.58
C GLY A 54 14.74 8.35 -5.63
N GLN A 55 14.39 8.20 -4.34
CA GLN A 55 15.21 7.49 -3.37
C GLN A 55 15.18 5.98 -3.65
N LYS A 56 16.37 5.39 -3.70
CA LYS A 56 16.57 3.96 -3.91
C LYS A 56 16.72 3.30 -2.54
N VAL A 57 15.77 2.44 -2.18
CA VAL A 57 15.80 1.69 -0.93
C VAL A 57 16.26 0.27 -1.23
N GLU A 58 17.42 -0.10 -0.73
CA GLU A 58 17.99 -1.46 -0.89
C GLU A 58 18.15 -2.18 0.45
N LYS A 59 18.29 -1.42 1.55
CA LYS A 59 18.43 -1.95 2.91
C LYS A 59 17.60 -1.17 3.93
N LEU A 60 17.45 -1.74 5.13
CA LEU A 60 16.66 -1.14 6.21
C LEU A 60 17.10 0.29 6.56
N ALA A 61 18.41 0.58 6.53
CA ALA A 61 18.90 1.93 6.79
C ALA A 61 18.38 2.99 5.80
N ASP A 62 18.10 2.59 4.56
CA ASP A 62 17.65 3.50 3.50
C ASP A 62 16.17 3.90 3.67
N LEU A 63 15.43 3.23 4.55
CA LEU A 63 14.06 3.62 4.92
C LEU A 63 14.03 4.89 5.78
N GLN A 64 15.13 5.20 6.49
CA GLN A 64 15.18 6.36 7.38
C GLN A 64 15.03 7.70 6.62
N PRO A 65 15.76 7.95 5.51
CA PRO A 65 15.51 9.12 4.66
C PRO A 65 14.07 9.21 4.12
N ALA A 66 13.46 8.08 3.76
CA ALA A 66 12.08 8.05 3.26
C ALA A 66 11.08 8.46 4.35
N LEU A 67 11.24 7.97 5.58
CA LEU A 67 10.42 8.40 6.72
C LEU A 67 10.67 9.85 7.11
N THR A 68 11.91 10.33 7.07
CA THR A 68 12.20 11.76 7.30
C THR A 68 11.43 12.63 6.31
N HIS A 69 11.38 12.25 5.03
CA HIS A 69 10.58 12.96 4.05
C HIS A 69 9.07 12.89 4.35
N ALA A 70 8.57 11.75 4.82
CA ALA A 70 7.17 11.64 5.26
C ALA A 70 6.86 12.58 6.45
N HIS A 71 7.79 12.77 7.38
CA HIS A 71 7.65 13.75 8.48
C HIS A 71 7.59 15.20 8.00
N GLU A 72 8.37 15.57 6.99
CA GLU A 72 8.36 16.92 6.40
C GLU A 72 7.00 17.28 5.76
N LEU A 73 6.24 16.27 5.35
CA LEU A 73 4.90 16.41 4.76
C LEU A 73 3.77 16.45 5.80
N LEU A 74 4.08 16.24 7.09
CA LEU A 74 3.09 16.31 8.16
C LEU A 74 2.81 17.76 8.55
N HIS A 75 1.53 18.09 8.63
CA HIS A 75 1.04 19.41 9.00
C HIS A 75 0.36 19.40 10.37
N PRO A 76 0.34 20.54 11.08
CA PRO A 76 -0.44 20.67 12.31
C PRO A 76 -1.95 20.53 12.03
N LEU A 77 -2.73 20.21 13.05
CA LEU A 77 -4.18 20.13 12.91
C LEU A 77 -4.79 21.50 12.58
N PRO A 78 -5.85 21.54 11.75
CA PRO A 78 -6.58 22.77 11.44
C PRO A 78 -7.01 23.54 12.70
N SER A 79 -6.72 24.85 12.74
CA SER A 79 -7.08 25.74 13.85
C SER A 79 -8.58 25.72 14.16
N SER A 80 -8.94 25.81 15.44
CA SER A 80 -10.34 25.85 15.88
C SER A 80 -11.07 27.14 15.47
N GLN A 81 -10.38 28.28 15.47
CA GLN A 81 -10.97 29.62 15.38
C GLN A 81 -10.86 30.26 13.99
N HIS A 82 -9.88 29.87 13.18
CA HIS A 82 -9.63 30.48 11.87
C HIS A 82 -9.80 29.45 10.76
N TRP A 83 -10.50 29.83 9.69
CA TRP A 83 -10.63 29.00 8.51
C TRP A 83 -9.45 29.26 7.56
N THR A 84 -8.74 28.20 7.17
CA THR A 84 -7.69 28.22 6.14
C THR A 84 -7.99 27.20 5.03
N PRO A 85 -7.41 27.34 3.83
CA PRO A 85 -7.51 26.31 2.79
C PRO A 85 -6.71 25.06 3.14
N TYR A 86 -7.37 23.97 3.55
CA TYR A 86 -6.72 22.73 4.03
C TYR A 86 -6.30 21.73 2.93
N LEU A 87 -6.58 22.03 1.66
CA LEU A 87 -6.42 21.03 0.59
C LEU A 87 -4.97 20.60 0.41
N GLY A 88 -4.03 21.55 0.37
CA GLY A 88 -2.59 21.25 0.25
C GLY A 88 -2.09 20.40 1.41
N GLU A 89 -2.31 20.86 2.64
CA GLU A 89 -1.92 20.16 3.87
C GLU A 89 -2.49 18.72 3.94
N THR A 90 -3.72 18.54 3.46
CA THR A 90 -4.37 17.23 3.42
C THR A 90 -3.78 16.31 2.34
N LEU A 91 -3.38 16.87 1.19
CA LEU A 91 -2.71 16.10 0.12
C LEU A 91 -1.30 15.68 0.56
N ASP A 92 -0.54 16.58 1.19
CA ASP A 92 0.79 16.26 1.75
C ASP A 92 0.67 15.17 2.81
N SER A 93 -0.31 15.27 3.71
CA SER A 93 -0.61 14.22 4.69
C SER A 93 -0.96 12.88 4.03
N GLY A 94 -1.66 12.91 2.89
CA GLY A 94 -1.94 11.73 2.08
C GLY A 94 -0.65 11.09 1.54
N MET A 95 0.27 11.91 1.02
CA MET A 95 1.57 11.43 0.55
C MET A 95 2.43 10.85 1.68
N ALA A 96 2.47 11.51 2.83
CA ALA A 96 3.12 11.00 4.04
C ALA A 96 2.57 9.62 4.45
N THR A 97 1.25 9.45 4.36
CA THR A 97 0.57 8.17 4.65
C THR A 97 0.99 7.08 3.67
N LEU A 98 1.09 7.39 2.38
CA LEU A 98 1.50 6.43 1.36
C LEU A 98 2.95 5.96 1.55
N ILE A 99 3.86 6.90 1.83
CA ILE A 99 5.26 6.57 2.13
C ILE A 99 5.35 5.70 3.38
N ALA A 100 4.68 6.09 4.47
CA ALA A 100 4.66 5.31 5.70
C ALA A 100 4.07 3.90 5.50
N ALA A 101 3.00 3.76 4.71
CA ALA A 101 2.41 2.45 4.40
C ALA A 101 3.39 1.54 3.64
N GLU A 102 4.13 2.06 2.65
CA GLU A 102 5.12 1.26 1.93
C GLU A 102 6.31 0.88 2.83
N VAL A 103 6.75 1.77 3.74
CA VAL A 103 7.76 1.44 4.75
C VAL A 103 7.29 0.31 5.66
N VAL A 104 6.05 0.38 6.17
CA VAL A 104 5.46 -0.67 7.02
C VAL A 104 5.42 -2.01 6.29
N GLU A 105 4.99 -2.04 5.04
CA GLU A 105 4.94 -3.26 4.25
C GLU A 105 6.34 -3.79 3.92
N ALA A 106 7.31 -2.93 3.59
CA ALA A 106 8.70 -3.32 3.40
C ALA A 106 9.29 -3.99 4.65
N ILE A 107 9.03 -3.43 5.83
CA ILE A 107 9.45 -4.02 7.11
C ILE A 107 8.76 -5.38 7.34
N ARG A 108 7.46 -5.48 7.07
CA ARG A 108 6.72 -6.75 7.17
C ARG A 108 7.29 -7.83 6.24
N PHE A 109 7.71 -7.47 5.03
CA PHE A 109 8.43 -8.36 4.12
C PHE A 109 9.78 -8.82 4.71
N VAL A 110 10.55 -7.94 5.33
CA VAL A 110 11.79 -8.31 6.03
C VAL A 110 11.54 -9.32 7.16
N TYR A 111 10.40 -9.21 7.85
CA TYR A 111 9.99 -10.17 8.87
C TYR A 111 9.32 -11.43 8.32
N GLY A 112 9.05 -11.51 7.02
CA GLY A 112 8.35 -12.63 6.39
C GLY A 112 6.88 -12.75 6.81
N THR A 113 6.27 -11.67 7.31
CA THR A 113 4.84 -11.64 7.65
C THR A 113 3.95 -11.33 6.44
N GLN A 114 4.57 -10.93 5.33
CA GLN A 114 3.92 -10.70 4.05
C GLN A 114 4.56 -11.58 2.95
N PRO A 115 3.75 -12.04 1.97
CA PRO A 115 2.30 -11.89 1.88
C PRO A 115 1.55 -12.66 2.97
N GLU A 116 0.50 -12.03 3.50
CA GLU A 116 -0.33 -12.58 4.57
C GLU A 116 -0.86 -13.97 4.21
N GLN A 117 -0.81 -14.90 5.17
CA GLN A 117 -1.29 -16.27 4.97
C GLN A 117 -2.82 -16.31 5.02
N MET A 118 -3.43 -16.95 4.03
CA MET A 118 -4.87 -17.23 4.01
C MET A 118 -5.10 -18.69 3.61
N PRO A 119 -5.10 -19.64 4.57
CA PRO A 119 -5.27 -21.06 4.29
C PRO A 119 -6.55 -21.34 3.50
N GLY A 120 -6.45 -22.16 2.46
CA GLY A 120 -7.60 -22.52 1.60
C GLY A 120 -7.98 -21.46 0.56
N PHE A 121 -7.30 -20.31 0.53
CA PHE A 121 -7.45 -19.35 -0.56
C PHE A 121 -6.59 -19.75 -1.75
N ALA A 122 -7.19 -19.72 -2.95
CA ALA A 122 -6.53 -20.01 -4.20
C ALA A 122 -6.71 -18.82 -5.16
N LEU A 123 -5.61 -18.14 -5.47
CA LEU A 123 -5.61 -17.05 -6.44
C LEU A 123 -5.70 -17.62 -7.86
N ALA A 124 -6.55 -17.00 -8.69
CA ALA A 124 -6.63 -17.31 -10.12
C ALA A 124 -5.40 -16.82 -10.92
N GLY A 125 -4.58 -15.98 -10.30
CA GLY A 125 -3.34 -15.40 -10.80
C GLY A 125 -2.84 -14.36 -9.80
N GLY A 126 -1.53 -14.12 -9.78
CA GLY A 126 -0.87 -13.30 -8.78
C GLY A 126 0.63 -13.38 -8.92
N THR A 127 1.34 -12.68 -8.05
CA THR A 127 2.80 -12.67 -8.07
C THR A 127 3.36 -14.00 -7.59
N ALA A 128 4.32 -14.53 -8.34
CA ALA A 128 4.95 -15.79 -7.99
C ALA A 128 6.05 -15.53 -6.93
N TYR A 129 5.72 -15.82 -5.67
CA TYR A 129 6.63 -15.66 -4.54
C TYR A 129 7.68 -16.77 -4.39
N SER A 130 7.54 -17.91 -5.09
CA SER A 130 8.52 -19.01 -5.03
C SER A 130 8.62 -19.83 -6.32
N ASN A 131 9.79 -20.46 -6.52
CA ASN A 131 10.07 -21.44 -7.59
C ASN A 131 9.40 -22.81 -7.40
N ASN A 132 8.65 -23.03 -6.31
CA ASN A 132 7.94 -24.27 -6.05
C ASN A 132 6.44 -24.09 -6.32
N GLY A 133 6.05 -24.30 -7.58
CA GLY A 133 4.69 -24.65 -8.02
C GLY A 133 3.56 -23.71 -7.59
N ASN A 134 3.02 -22.91 -8.51
CA ASN A 134 1.84 -22.06 -8.31
C ASN A 134 1.79 -21.42 -6.91
N GLY A 135 2.59 -20.38 -6.69
CA GLY A 135 2.63 -19.56 -5.45
C GLY A 135 1.33 -18.80 -5.14
N LEU A 136 0.19 -19.46 -5.31
CA LEU A 136 -1.17 -18.96 -5.38
C LEU A 136 -2.09 -19.66 -4.35
N VAL A 137 -1.57 -20.59 -3.55
CA VAL A 137 -2.35 -21.36 -2.57
C VAL A 137 -1.90 -20.99 -1.16
N GLY A 138 -2.85 -20.55 -0.34
CA GLY A 138 -2.61 -20.31 1.08
C GLY A 138 -2.10 -18.92 1.46
N HIS A 139 -2.02 -17.97 0.51
CA HIS A 139 -1.57 -16.59 0.74
C HIS A 139 -2.42 -15.57 -0.03
N LEU A 140 -2.47 -14.34 0.50
CA LEU A 140 -2.96 -13.16 -0.21
C LEU A 140 -1.94 -12.70 -1.27
N ASN A 141 -2.38 -11.79 -2.14
CA ASN A 141 -1.60 -11.44 -3.33
C ASN A 141 -0.34 -10.62 -3.05
N GLY A 142 -0.25 -9.86 -1.95
CA GLY A 142 0.89 -8.97 -1.65
C GLY A 142 1.23 -7.95 -2.78
N PRO A 143 2.50 -7.49 -2.87
CA PRO A 143 3.00 -6.63 -3.95
C PRO A 143 2.79 -7.26 -5.33
N ILE A 144 2.56 -6.42 -6.32
CA ILE A 144 2.33 -6.82 -7.71
C ILE A 144 3.62 -6.67 -8.50
N ASP A 145 4.00 -7.70 -9.25
CA ASP A 145 5.27 -7.77 -9.95
C ASP A 145 5.21 -7.03 -11.29
N ASP A 146 6.39 -6.64 -11.78
CA ASP A 146 6.52 -5.84 -12.99
C ASP A 146 6.01 -6.57 -14.24
N ILE A 147 6.03 -7.91 -14.24
CA ILE A 147 5.57 -8.74 -15.37
C ILE A 147 4.04 -8.63 -15.47
N GLN A 148 3.35 -8.79 -14.36
CA GLN A 148 1.90 -8.69 -14.27
C GLN A 148 1.43 -7.26 -14.56
N LEU A 149 2.10 -6.25 -13.99
CA LEU A 149 1.81 -4.84 -14.28
C LEU A 149 1.97 -4.52 -15.77
N ARG A 150 3.02 -5.01 -16.43
CA ARG A 150 3.22 -4.81 -17.89
C ARG A 150 2.11 -5.48 -18.71
N SER A 151 1.70 -6.68 -18.34
CA SER A 151 0.61 -7.39 -19.03
C SER A 151 -0.72 -6.64 -18.93
N TRP A 152 -1.05 -6.12 -17.74
CA TRP A 152 -2.27 -5.31 -17.56
C TRP A 152 -2.16 -3.95 -18.24
N GLY A 153 -0.97 -3.36 -18.29
CA GLY A 153 -0.71 -2.11 -19.01
C GLY A 153 -1.09 -2.20 -20.50
N ILE A 154 -0.79 -3.32 -21.17
CA ILE A 154 -1.19 -3.53 -22.57
C ILE A 154 -2.72 -3.49 -22.71
N ALA A 155 -3.43 -4.23 -21.85
CA ALA A 155 -4.88 -4.28 -21.87
C ALA A 155 -5.55 -2.94 -21.52
N LEU A 156 -4.88 -2.09 -20.74
CA LEU A 156 -5.36 -0.76 -20.40
C LEU A 156 -5.20 0.22 -21.57
N VAL A 157 -4.09 0.14 -22.29
CA VAL A 157 -3.81 1.01 -23.46
C VAL A 157 -4.66 0.63 -24.67
N ASP A 158 -4.91 -0.66 -24.91
CA ASP A 158 -5.74 -1.13 -26.03
C ASP A 158 -7.25 -1.12 -25.75
N GLY A 159 -7.66 -0.71 -24.54
CA GLY A 159 -9.05 -0.54 -24.14
C GLY A 159 -9.78 -1.81 -23.75
N ARG A 160 -9.12 -2.98 -23.72
CA ARG A 160 -9.73 -4.23 -23.22
C ARG A 160 -10.02 -4.17 -21.72
N MET A 161 -9.28 -3.35 -20.98
CA MET A 161 -9.49 -3.04 -19.58
C MET A 161 -9.75 -1.54 -19.43
N PRO A 162 -11.00 -1.11 -19.19
CA PRO A 162 -11.36 0.31 -19.16
C PRO A 162 -10.80 1.05 -17.94
N GLY A 163 -10.33 0.34 -16.91
CA GLY A 163 -9.74 0.91 -15.71
C GLY A 163 -9.69 -0.09 -14.56
N PHE A 164 -9.47 0.43 -13.35
CA PHE A 164 -9.43 -0.37 -12.14
C PHE A 164 -10.28 0.23 -11.01
N ALA A 165 -10.64 -0.60 -10.04
CA ALA A 165 -11.34 -0.23 -8.82
C ALA A 165 -10.60 -0.77 -7.60
N ALA A 166 -10.15 0.11 -6.70
CA ALA A 166 -9.62 -0.26 -5.40
C ALA A 166 -10.75 -0.17 -4.36
N ILE A 167 -11.19 -1.31 -3.84
CA ILE A 167 -12.24 -1.40 -2.83
C ILE A 167 -11.59 -1.70 -1.48
N VAL A 168 -11.71 -0.76 -0.55
CA VAL A 168 -11.15 -0.87 0.79
C VAL A 168 -12.27 -0.93 1.84
N GLY A 169 -12.13 -1.84 2.80
CA GLY A 169 -13.03 -1.97 3.95
C GLY A 169 -14.01 -3.13 3.86
N CYS A 170 -15.20 -2.93 4.43
CA CYS A 170 -16.19 -3.98 4.63
C CYS A 170 -17.51 -3.63 3.93
N ALA A 171 -18.04 -4.57 3.15
CA ALA A 171 -19.37 -4.46 2.56
C ALA A 171 -20.46 -4.72 3.61
N LYS A 172 -21.68 -4.21 3.38
CA LYS A 172 -22.82 -4.42 4.30
C LYS A 172 -23.17 -5.90 4.51
N SER A 173 -22.92 -6.74 3.51
CA SER A 173 -23.07 -8.19 3.57
C SER A 173 -22.23 -8.87 2.48
N ASN A 174 -22.06 -10.19 2.57
CA ASN A 174 -21.34 -10.98 1.57
C ASN A 174 -22.03 -10.92 0.20
N GLU A 175 -23.36 -10.94 0.15
CA GLU A 175 -24.14 -10.86 -1.09
C GLU A 175 -23.91 -9.53 -1.80
N VAL A 176 -23.80 -8.44 -1.03
CA VAL A 176 -23.50 -7.11 -1.57
C VAL A 176 -22.05 -7.08 -2.10
N ALA A 177 -21.09 -7.64 -1.38
CA ALA A 177 -19.69 -7.72 -1.83
C ALA A 177 -19.58 -8.49 -3.15
N VAL A 178 -20.18 -9.70 -3.22
CA VAL A 178 -20.18 -10.53 -4.42
C VAL A 178 -20.84 -9.79 -5.58
N LYS A 179 -22.02 -9.18 -5.36
CA LYS A 179 -22.72 -8.43 -6.40
C LYS A 179 -21.85 -7.28 -6.94
N LEU A 180 -21.23 -6.49 -6.06
CA LEU A 180 -20.38 -5.37 -6.44
C LEU A 180 -19.19 -5.82 -7.31
N VAL A 181 -18.45 -6.84 -6.85
CA VAL A 181 -17.29 -7.36 -7.57
C VAL A 181 -17.68 -7.98 -8.91
N ARG A 182 -18.79 -8.73 -8.97
CA ARG A 182 -19.28 -9.32 -10.23
C ARG A 182 -19.72 -8.27 -11.24
N GLU A 183 -20.32 -7.17 -10.80
CA GLU A 183 -20.68 -6.06 -11.70
C GLU A 183 -19.45 -5.37 -12.31
N LEU A 184 -18.39 -5.17 -11.53
CA LEU A 184 -17.12 -4.64 -12.04
C LEU A 184 -16.45 -5.62 -13.01
N GLN A 185 -16.43 -6.91 -12.65
CA GLN A 185 -15.87 -7.97 -13.48
C GLN A 185 -16.59 -8.09 -14.84
N ARG A 186 -17.93 -7.98 -14.88
CA ARG A 186 -18.72 -7.98 -16.13
C ARG A 186 -18.34 -6.85 -17.09
N ARG A 187 -17.75 -5.77 -16.57
CA ARG A 187 -17.29 -4.61 -17.34
C ARG A 187 -15.78 -4.65 -17.63
N ASN A 188 -15.12 -5.79 -17.35
CA ASN A 188 -13.67 -5.97 -17.47
C ASN A 188 -12.86 -4.97 -16.63
N ILE A 189 -13.42 -4.45 -15.53
CA ILE A 189 -12.71 -3.54 -14.61
C ILE A 189 -11.85 -4.38 -13.66
N LEU A 190 -10.53 -4.14 -13.66
CA LEU A 190 -9.62 -4.77 -12.73
C LEU A 190 -9.95 -4.33 -11.30
N THR A 191 -10.17 -5.27 -10.39
CA THR A 191 -10.62 -4.95 -9.03
C THR A 191 -9.59 -5.39 -8.00
N PHE A 192 -9.10 -4.44 -7.20
CA PHE A 192 -8.26 -4.69 -6.03
C PHE A 192 -9.12 -4.65 -4.78
N LEU A 193 -9.01 -5.67 -3.94
CA LEU A 193 -9.78 -5.80 -2.71
C LEU A 193 -8.82 -5.76 -1.52
N SER A 194 -9.09 -4.89 -0.56
CA SER A 194 -8.36 -4.84 0.71
C SER A 194 -9.34 -4.64 1.86
N GLY A 195 -9.45 -5.63 2.74
CA GLY A 195 -10.37 -5.61 3.87
C GLY A 195 -11.16 -6.89 4.03
N ASN A 196 -11.85 -6.99 5.15
CA ASN A 196 -12.56 -8.18 5.61
C ASN A 196 -13.91 -7.75 6.24
N VAL A 197 -14.92 -8.63 6.13
CA VAL A 197 -16.15 -8.58 6.95
C VAL A 197 -15.91 -9.31 8.28
N ASN A 198 -15.70 -8.54 9.37
CA ASN A 198 -15.46 -8.96 10.77
C ASN A 198 -14.02 -9.04 11.28
N GLY A 199 -13.02 -8.54 10.55
CA GLY A 199 -11.63 -8.49 11.01
C GLY A 199 -10.80 -9.61 10.44
#